data_AF-A0A4Q7IMX8-F1
#
_entry.id   AF-A0A4Q7IMX8-F1
#
_cell.length_a   1.000
_cell.length_b   1.000
_cell.length_c   1.000
_cell.angle_alpha   90.00
_cell.angle_beta   90.00
_cell.angle_gamma   90.00
#
_symmetry.space_group_name_H-M   'P 1'
#
loop_
_entity.id
_entity.type
_entity.pdbx_description
1 polymer ?
#
loop_
_entity_poly.entity_id
_entity_poly.type
_entity_poly.pdbx_seq_one_letter_code
_entity_poly.pdbx_strand_id
1 'polypeptide(L)'
;MEHLPLPKAPKKCVFRLVPNSSVHVSKHNNSSEIFDLEGAYWEFEIELANVPEDDALALDAFLTKLRGQVGKFLAHDYRREQLDLNIPARVDGANQDGNILNIFQLPVNRVYAKAGMYVQIAIGESAELKKLTADVVVDSYGKAKIANINLFNIFLHHKHFALALLL
;
A
#
# COMPACT_ATOMS: atom_id res chain seq x y z
N MET A 1 -3.84 3.13 -14.79
CA MET A 1 -2.96 1.98 -14.44
C MET A 1 -3.63 0.65 -14.70
N GLU A 2 -2.84 -0.31 -15.17
CA GLU A 2 -3.23 -1.69 -15.48
C GLU A 2 -2.79 -2.63 -14.33
N HIS A 3 -3.52 -3.72 -14.10
CA HIS A 3 -3.14 -4.72 -13.11
C HIS A 3 -2.01 -5.60 -13.64
N LEU A 4 -1.15 -6.08 -12.75
CA LEU A 4 -0.18 -7.12 -13.09
C LEU A 4 -0.94 -8.34 -13.62
N PRO A 5 -0.76 -8.72 -14.90
CA PRO A 5 -1.50 -9.82 -15.50
C PRO A 5 -0.90 -11.14 -15.02
N LEU A 6 -1.37 -11.63 -13.86
CA LEU A 6 -0.96 -12.92 -13.34
C LEU A 6 -1.91 -14.02 -13.82
N PRO A 7 -1.40 -15.09 -14.45
CA PRO A 7 -2.24 -16.18 -14.95
C PRO A 7 -2.82 -17.05 -13.84
N LYS A 8 -2.20 -17.01 -12.66
CA LYS A 8 -2.63 -17.69 -11.44
C LYS A 8 -2.03 -17.06 -10.20
N ALA A 9 -2.55 -17.43 -9.03
CA ALA A 9 -1.97 -17.03 -7.76
C ALA A 9 -0.50 -17.51 -7.67
N PRO A 10 0.42 -16.66 -7.18
CA PRO A 10 1.82 -17.00 -7.09
C PRO A 10 2.08 -18.04 -5.99
N LYS A 11 3.08 -18.89 -6.22
CA LYS A 11 3.54 -19.91 -5.28
C LYS A 11 4.17 -19.26 -4.04
N LYS A 12 4.88 -18.15 -4.24
CA LYS A 12 5.46 -17.32 -3.19
C LYS A 12 5.12 -15.86 -3.47
N CYS A 13 4.78 -15.12 -2.43
CA CYS A 13 4.58 -13.68 -2.49
C CYS A 13 5.27 -13.04 -1.29
N VAL A 14 6.12 -12.06 -1.53
CA VAL A 14 6.70 -11.17 -0.53
C VAL A 14 6.17 -9.77 -0.81
N PHE A 15 5.67 -9.11 0.23
CA PHE A 15 5.15 -7.74 0.11
C PHE A 15 5.51 -6.98 1.40
N ARG A 16 6.56 -6.17 1.38
CA ARG A 16 7.10 -5.56 2.61
C ARG A 16 7.33 -4.07 2.43
N LEU A 17 7.06 -3.32 3.49
CA LEU A 17 7.41 -1.91 3.56
C LEU A 17 8.90 -1.83 3.92
N VAL A 18 9.67 -1.15 3.10
CA VAL A 18 11.10 -0.92 3.32
C VAL A 18 11.27 0.53 3.77
N PRO A 19 11.61 0.77 5.05
CA PRO A 19 11.86 2.13 5.52
C PRO A 19 13.13 2.69 4.87
N ASN A 20 13.15 3.99 4.61
CA ASN A 20 14.33 4.68 4.11
C ASN A 20 15.29 5.06 5.25
N SER A 21 15.61 4.10 6.12
CA SER A 21 16.54 4.32 7.24
C SER A 21 17.90 3.70 6.94
N SER A 22 18.99 4.42 7.21
CA SER A 22 20.35 3.90 7.09
C SER A 22 21.07 3.93 8.44
N VAL A 23 21.94 2.95 8.66
CA VAL A 23 22.74 2.86 9.89
C VAL A 23 24.21 2.98 9.52
N HIS A 24 24.89 3.94 10.11
CA HIS A 24 26.33 4.08 10.05
C HIS A 24 26.93 3.56 11.34
N VAL A 25 27.72 2.48 11.28
CA VAL A 25 28.46 1.96 12.44
C VAL A 25 29.94 2.29 12.28
N SER A 26 30.46 3.08 13.22
CA SER A 26 31.88 3.41 13.28
C SER A 26 32.71 2.18 13.64
N LYS A 27 33.68 1.83 12.79
CA LYS A 27 34.60 0.70 13.02
C LYS A 27 35.59 0.94 14.16
N HIS A 28 35.72 2.18 14.64
CA HIS A 28 36.71 2.54 15.65
C HIS A 28 36.22 2.37 17.09
N ASN A 29 34.92 2.54 17.33
CA ASN A 29 34.32 2.47 18.67
C ASN A 29 32.95 1.78 18.72
N ASN A 30 32.50 1.17 17.62
CA ASN A 30 31.17 0.57 17.47
C ASN A 30 30.00 1.54 17.77
N SER A 31 30.23 2.85 17.70
CA SER A 31 29.15 3.84 17.78
C SER A 31 28.25 3.73 16.55
N SER A 32 26.94 3.68 16.76
CA SER A 32 25.94 3.63 15.70
C SER A 32 25.21 4.95 15.57
N GLU A 33 25.21 5.52 14.37
CA GLU A 33 24.35 6.64 13.99
C GLU A 33 23.25 6.11 13.07
N ILE A 34 22.00 6.50 13.36
CA ILE A 34 20.83 6.09 12.58
C ILE A 34 20.30 7.35 11.89
N PHE A 35 20.27 7.32 10.56
CA PHE A 35 19.64 8.33 9.74
C PHE A 35 18.30 7.80 9.27
N ASP A 36 17.22 8.40 9.75
CA ASP A 36 15.86 8.14 9.25
C ASP A 36 15.56 9.16 8.15
N LEU A 37 15.67 8.75 6.89
CA LEU A 37 15.35 9.61 5.76
C LEU A 37 13.86 9.53 5.49
N GLU A 38 13.30 10.61 4.97
CA GLU A 38 11.88 10.61 4.62
C GLU A 38 11.58 9.58 3.52
N GLY A 39 10.41 8.96 3.67
CA GLY A 39 9.88 7.98 2.75
C GLY A 39 10.17 6.52 3.13
N ALA A 40 9.48 5.62 2.43
CA ALA A 40 9.54 4.18 2.57
C ALA A 40 8.86 3.56 1.35
N TYR A 41 9.54 2.72 0.58
CA TYR A 41 8.93 2.09 -0.58
C TYR A 41 8.42 0.70 -0.23
N TRP A 42 7.43 0.22 -0.99
CA TRP A 42 7.03 -1.17 -0.92
C TRP A 42 7.91 -2.01 -1.84
N GLU A 43 8.35 -3.16 -1.34
CA GLU A 43 8.99 -4.19 -2.13
C GLU A 43 8.01 -5.34 -2.35
N PHE A 44 7.88 -5.74 -3.62
CA PHE A 44 7.04 -6.83 -4.07
C PHE A 44 7.88 -7.85 -4.84
N GLU A 45 7.84 -9.11 -4.40
CA GLU A 45 8.48 -10.23 -5.06
C GLU A 45 7.46 -11.37 -5.17
N ILE A 46 7.35 -11.98 -6.34
CA ILE A 46 6.51 -13.15 -6.56
C ILE A 46 7.27 -14.25 -7.28
N GLU A 47 6.94 -15.48 -6.93
CA GLU A 47 7.40 -16.67 -7.65
C GLU A 47 6.18 -17.35 -8.28
N LEU A 48 6.23 -17.52 -9.61
CA LEU A 48 5.25 -18.29 -10.36
C LEU A 48 5.90 -19.63 -10.75
N ALA A 49 5.19 -20.74 -10.58
CA ALA A 49 5.67 -22.07 -10.99
C ALA A 49 4.75 -22.64 -12.05
N ASN A 50 5.27 -23.36 -13.05
CA ASN A 50 4.49 -24.00 -14.13
C ASN A 50 3.57 -23.00 -14.87
N VAL A 51 4.13 -21.89 -15.36
CA VAL A 51 3.40 -20.89 -16.16
C VAL A 51 3.34 -21.36 -17.62
N PRO A 52 2.15 -21.45 -18.25
CA PRO A 52 2.04 -21.70 -19.69
C PRO A 52 2.80 -20.66 -20.52
N GLU A 53 3.31 -21.04 -21.69
CA GLU A 53 4.12 -20.16 -22.53
C GLU A 53 3.38 -18.88 -22.92
N ASP A 54 2.12 -18.99 -23.33
CA ASP A 54 1.29 -17.83 -23.74
C ASP A 54 1.16 -16.80 -22.60
N ASP A 55 0.96 -17.27 -21.37
CA ASP A 55 0.85 -16.40 -20.19
C ASP A 55 2.18 -15.75 -19.81
N ALA A 56 3.29 -16.50 -19.97
CA ALA A 56 4.62 -15.97 -19.74
C ALA A 56 4.96 -14.85 -20.74
N LEU A 57 4.65 -15.05 -22.02
CA LEU A 57 4.84 -14.03 -23.06
C LEU A 57 3.99 -12.78 -22.81
N ALA A 58 2.75 -12.93 -22.34
CA ALA A 58 1.90 -11.81 -21.95
C ALA A 58 2.50 -11.01 -20.79
N LEU A 59 3.03 -11.70 -19.77
CA LEU A 59 3.70 -11.07 -18.63
C LEU A 59 4.99 -10.35 -19.06
N ASP A 60 5.82 -10.96 -19.91
CA ASP A 60 7.05 -10.35 -20.42
C ASP A 60 6.77 -9.10 -21.26
N ALA A 61 5.75 -9.14 -22.12
CA ALA A 61 5.30 -7.99 -22.88
C ALA A 61 4.81 -6.85 -21.97
N PHE A 62 4.06 -7.20 -20.91
CA PHE A 62 3.63 -6.24 -19.90
C PHE A 62 4.80 -5.60 -19.16
N LEU A 63 5.77 -6.39 -18.68
CA LEU A 63 6.97 -5.88 -18.00
C LEU A 63 7.81 -4.99 -18.93
N THR A 64 7.93 -5.35 -20.20
CA THR A 64 8.64 -4.55 -21.21
C THR A 64 7.95 -3.20 -21.44
N LYS A 65 6.61 -3.18 -21.48
CA LYS A 65 5.79 -1.95 -21.62
C LYS A 65 6.01 -0.97 -20.47
N LEU A 66 6.39 -1.44 -19.27
CA LEU A 66 6.68 -0.57 -18.13
C LEU A 66 7.96 0.26 -18.33
N ARG A 67 8.88 -0.14 -19.21
CA ARG A 67 10.15 0.58 -19.44
C ARG A 67 10.92 0.85 -18.14
N GLY A 68 10.97 -0.15 -17.25
CA GLY A 68 11.66 -0.06 -15.96
C GLY A 68 10.92 0.84 -14.97
N GLN A 69 11.59 1.88 -14.46
CA GLN A 69 11.08 2.76 -13.40
C GLN A 69 10.02 3.78 -13.87
N VAL A 70 9.77 3.89 -15.17
CA VAL A 70 8.83 4.86 -15.73
C VAL A 70 7.38 4.38 -15.57
N GLY A 71 7.15 3.10 -15.85
CA GLY A 71 5.83 2.49 -15.84
C GLY A 71 5.36 2.18 -14.44
N LYS A 72 4.04 2.24 -14.26
CA LYS A 72 3.36 1.92 -13.01
C LYS A 72 2.31 0.85 -13.26
N PHE A 73 2.09 0.00 -12.28
CA PHE A 73 1.07 -1.02 -12.32
C PHE A 73 0.47 -1.26 -10.94
N LEU A 74 -0.67 -1.95 -10.94
CA LEU A 74 -1.35 -2.37 -9.73
C LEU A 74 -0.97 -3.82 -9.39
N ALA A 75 -0.37 -4.04 -8.23
CA ALA A 75 -0.11 -5.38 -7.69
C ALA A 75 -1.23 -5.80 -6.74
N HIS A 76 -1.28 -7.07 -6.36
CA HIS A 76 -2.14 -7.57 -5.28
C HIS A 76 -1.26 -8.30 -4.25
N ASP A 77 -1.54 -8.11 -2.95
CA ASP A 77 -0.82 -8.84 -1.89
C ASP A 77 -1.49 -10.22 -1.68
N TYR A 78 -0.91 -11.25 -2.30
CA TYR A 78 -1.45 -12.61 -2.26
C TYR A 78 -1.22 -13.34 -0.93
N ARG A 79 -0.55 -12.74 0.05
CA ARG A 79 -0.26 -13.42 1.34
C ARG A 79 -1.46 -13.46 2.28
N ARG A 80 -2.41 -12.54 2.11
CA ARG A 80 -3.59 -12.45 2.96
C ARG A 80 -4.74 -11.84 2.18
N GLU A 81 -5.93 -12.40 2.38
CA GLU A 81 -7.15 -11.69 2.03
C GLU A 81 -7.43 -10.65 3.11
N GLN A 82 -7.78 -9.45 2.68
CA GLN A 82 -8.19 -8.39 3.58
C GLN A 82 -9.72 -8.37 3.68
N LEU A 83 -10.25 -8.00 4.83
CA LEU A 83 -11.70 -7.83 5.00
C LEU A 83 -12.24 -6.88 3.94
N ASP A 84 -13.33 -7.29 3.29
CA ASP A 84 -14.02 -6.48 2.29
C ASP A 84 -14.74 -5.32 2.99
N LEU A 85 -14.08 -4.17 3.04
CA LEU A 85 -14.63 -2.92 3.54
C LEU A 85 -14.80 -1.99 2.35
N ASN A 86 -15.99 -2.03 1.78
CA ASN A 86 -16.32 -1.46 0.47
C ASN A 86 -16.96 -0.06 0.55
N ILE A 87 -16.98 0.57 1.72
CA ILE A 87 -17.57 1.89 1.90
C ILE A 87 -16.48 2.93 1.60
N PRO A 88 -16.64 3.76 0.55
CA PRO A 88 -15.67 4.79 0.24
C PRO A 88 -15.76 5.90 1.28
N ALA A 89 -14.67 6.15 1.99
CA ALA A 89 -14.56 7.35 2.84
C ALA A 89 -14.05 8.52 2.01
N ARG A 90 -14.24 9.73 2.53
CA ARG A 90 -13.70 10.97 1.96
C ARG A 90 -12.74 11.64 2.92
N VAL A 91 -11.80 12.39 2.37
CA VAL A 91 -10.90 13.23 3.16
C VAL A 91 -11.68 14.43 3.72
N ASP A 92 -11.65 14.62 5.04
CA ASP A 92 -12.38 15.69 5.74
C ASP A 92 -11.60 17.01 5.71
N GLY A 93 -11.59 17.68 4.56
CA GLY A 93 -10.93 18.97 4.35
C GLY A 93 -9.74 18.93 3.38
N ALA A 94 -9.34 20.09 2.87
CA ALA A 94 -8.24 20.22 1.92
C ALA A 94 -6.86 20.33 2.61
N ASN A 95 -5.79 20.04 1.85
CA ASN A 95 -4.40 20.27 2.24
C ASN A 95 -3.97 19.61 3.55
N GLN A 96 -4.46 18.40 3.83
CA GLN A 96 -3.98 17.63 4.97
C GLN A 96 -2.61 17.03 4.67
N ASP A 97 -1.67 17.21 5.60
CA ASP A 97 -0.30 16.73 5.50
C ASP A 97 0.16 16.00 6.78
N GLY A 98 1.36 15.44 6.74
CA GLY A 98 1.95 14.71 7.86
C GLY A 98 1.38 13.31 8.06
N ASN A 99 1.43 12.84 9.31
CA ASN A 99 1.16 11.46 9.68
C ASN A 99 -0.29 11.18 10.07
N ILE A 100 -1.19 12.17 10.00
CA ILE A 100 -2.61 12.01 10.35
C ILE A 100 -3.48 12.50 9.20
N LEU A 101 -4.40 11.65 8.75
CA LEU A 101 -5.44 12.01 7.78
C LEU A 101 -6.82 11.91 8.43
N ASN A 102 -7.52 13.04 8.49
CA ASN A 102 -8.92 13.11 8.92
C ASN A 102 -9.83 12.74 7.76
N ILE A 103 -10.78 11.86 8.05
CA ILE A 103 -11.69 11.29 7.06
C ILE A 103 -13.13 11.28 7.59
N PHE A 104 -14.10 11.22 6.70
CA PHE A 104 -15.53 11.17 7.03
C PHE A 104 -16.31 10.25 6.08
N GLN A 105 -17.62 10.08 6.36
CA GLN A 105 -18.55 9.18 5.67
C GLN A 105 -18.37 7.69 5.99
N LEU A 106 -17.81 7.36 7.16
CA LEU A 106 -17.76 5.99 7.66
C LEU A 106 -18.98 5.65 8.54
N PRO A 107 -19.35 4.36 8.65
CA PRO A 107 -20.40 3.95 9.58
C PRO A 107 -20.01 4.28 11.03
N VAL A 108 -20.93 4.94 11.74
CA VAL A 108 -20.70 5.55 13.06
C VAL A 108 -20.44 4.53 14.18
N ASN A 109 -19.81 4.99 15.27
CA ASN A 109 -19.69 4.29 16.56
C ASN A 109 -19.10 2.86 16.50
N ARG A 110 -18.09 2.65 15.65
CA ARG A 110 -17.42 1.36 15.54
C ARG A 110 -15.94 1.50 15.22
N VAL A 111 -15.20 0.42 15.48
CA VAL A 111 -13.91 0.22 14.82
C VAL A 111 -14.20 -0.22 13.38
N TYR A 112 -13.76 0.59 12.43
CA TYR A 112 -14.00 0.34 11.01
C TYR A 112 -12.90 -0.54 10.41
N ALA A 113 -11.63 -0.16 10.61
CA ALA A 113 -10.47 -0.90 10.17
C ALA A 113 -9.48 -1.09 11.33
N LYS A 114 -8.74 -2.20 11.31
CA LYS A 114 -7.76 -2.55 12.34
C LYS A 114 -6.34 -2.10 11.96
N ALA A 115 -5.52 -1.84 12.97
CA ALA A 115 -4.09 -1.64 12.79
C ALA A 115 -3.48 -2.80 11.97
N GLY A 116 -2.57 -2.45 11.06
CA GLY A 116 -1.91 -3.38 10.16
C GLY A 116 -2.68 -3.72 8.88
N MET A 117 -3.93 -3.27 8.70
CA MET A 117 -4.62 -3.34 7.40
C MET A 117 -4.06 -2.29 6.43
N TYR A 118 -4.24 -2.54 5.13
CA TYR A 118 -3.88 -1.61 4.07
C TYR A 118 -5.01 -0.63 3.77
N VAL A 119 -4.67 0.63 3.54
CA VAL A 119 -5.56 1.68 3.06
C VAL A 119 -5.02 2.21 1.73
N GLN A 120 -5.92 2.40 0.77
CA GLN A 120 -5.61 3.08 -0.47
C GLN A 120 -6.12 4.51 -0.39
N ILE A 121 -5.24 5.47 -0.65
CA ILE A 121 -5.59 6.89 -0.76
C ILE A 121 -5.65 7.24 -2.24
N ALA A 122 -6.72 7.91 -2.68
CA ALA A 122 -6.97 8.26 -4.07
C ALA A 122 -7.15 7.05 -5.00
N ILE A 123 -7.41 7.35 -6.27
CA ILE A 123 -7.67 6.40 -7.36
C ILE A 123 -6.81 6.75 -8.59
N GLY A 124 -6.62 5.79 -9.49
CA GLY A 124 -5.84 6.02 -10.71
C GLY A 124 -4.37 6.31 -10.41
N GLU A 125 -3.70 7.12 -11.24
CA GLU A 125 -2.24 7.38 -11.21
C GLU A 125 -1.69 7.98 -9.90
N SER A 126 -2.57 8.48 -9.03
CA SER A 126 -2.25 9.09 -7.73
C SER A 126 -2.58 8.18 -6.53
N ALA A 127 -3.00 6.93 -6.75
CA ALA A 127 -3.47 6.01 -5.70
C ALA A 127 -2.42 5.42 -4.72
N GLU A 128 -2.04 6.10 -3.65
CA GLU A 128 -1.01 5.59 -2.73
C GLU A 128 -1.53 4.45 -1.81
N LEU A 129 -0.73 3.38 -1.65
CA LEU A 129 -0.99 2.35 -0.63
C LEU A 129 -0.24 2.66 0.68
N LYS A 130 -0.98 2.69 1.78
CA LYS A 130 -0.45 2.87 3.14
C LYS A 130 -0.88 1.74 4.06
N LYS A 131 -0.18 1.62 5.19
CA LYS A 131 -0.50 0.64 6.24
C LYS A 131 -0.91 1.36 7.51
N LEU A 132 -2.05 0.95 8.07
CA LEU A 132 -2.58 1.52 9.29
C LEU A 132 -1.66 1.18 10.48
N THR A 133 -1.30 2.20 11.26
CA THR A 133 -0.51 2.02 12.50
C THR A 133 -1.38 1.88 13.75
N ALA A 134 -2.65 2.30 13.65
CA ALA A 134 -3.65 2.24 14.70
C ALA A 134 -5.01 1.85 14.14
N ASP A 135 -5.92 1.41 15.02
CA ASP A 135 -7.31 1.15 14.68
C ASP A 135 -8.01 2.45 14.22
N VAL A 136 -8.83 2.33 13.17
CA VAL A 136 -9.68 3.44 12.68
C VAL A 136 -10.98 3.38 13.46
N VAL A 137 -11.06 4.21 14.50
CA VAL A 137 -12.26 4.37 15.34
C VAL A 137 -13.11 5.50 14.79
N VAL A 138 -14.38 5.20 14.50
CA VAL A 138 -15.34 6.16 13.92
C VAL A 138 -16.23 6.72 15.01
N ASP A 139 -16.36 8.04 15.05
CA ASP A 139 -17.20 8.76 16.01
C ASP A 139 -18.70 8.74 15.64
N SER A 140 -19.51 9.47 16.40
CA SER A 140 -20.96 9.58 16.20
C SER A 140 -21.36 10.37 14.93
N TYR A 141 -20.41 11.07 14.30
CA TYR A 141 -20.60 11.86 13.08
C TYR A 141 -20.04 11.17 11.83
N GLY A 142 -19.52 9.95 11.97
CA GLY A 142 -18.94 9.19 10.86
C GLY A 142 -17.55 9.66 10.49
N LYS A 143 -16.86 10.36 11.40
CA LYS A 143 -15.49 10.86 11.23
C LYS A 143 -14.50 9.96 11.93
N ALA A 144 -13.31 9.86 11.35
CA ALA A 144 -12.20 9.12 11.92
C ALA A 144 -10.85 9.76 11.57
N LYS A 145 -9.81 9.33 12.28
CA LYS A 145 -8.42 9.71 12.00
C LYS A 145 -7.64 8.46 11.62
N ILE A 146 -6.84 8.58 10.56
CA ILE A 146 -5.90 7.55 10.15
C ILE A 146 -4.49 8.03 10.50
N ALA A 147 -3.77 7.27 11.34
CA ALA A 147 -2.36 7.51 11.64
C ALA A 147 -1.45 6.67 10.72
N ASN A 148 -0.55 7.31 9.98
CA ASN A 148 0.35 6.68 9.00
C ASN A 148 1.83 6.89 9.36
N ILE A 149 2.63 5.83 9.18
CA ILE A 149 4.10 5.86 9.17
C ILE A 149 4.55 5.73 7.70
N ASN A 150 5.35 6.71 7.27
CA ASN A 150 6.21 6.86 6.08
C ASN A 150 5.79 6.35 4.68
N LEU A 151 6.08 7.21 3.69
CA LEU A 151 5.53 7.31 2.33
C LEU A 151 6.37 6.59 1.26
N PHE A 152 5.80 5.75 0.40
CA PHE A 152 6.10 5.69 -1.05
C PHE A 152 5.27 4.59 -1.73
N ASN A 153 5.02 4.82 -3.02
CA ASN A 153 4.02 4.15 -3.83
C ASN A 153 4.34 2.69 -4.22
N ILE A 154 3.49 1.77 -3.78
CA ILE A 154 3.00 0.69 -4.65
C ILE A 154 1.50 0.82 -4.69
N PHE A 155 0.93 0.87 -5.89
CA PHE A 155 -0.51 1.06 -6.06
C PHE A 155 -1.16 -0.33 -6.03
N LEU A 156 -2.21 -0.50 -5.24
CA LEU A 156 -2.96 -1.74 -5.10
C LEU A 156 -4.42 -1.38 -5.40
N HIS A 157 -5.07 -2.04 -6.38
CA HIS A 157 -6.54 -2.16 -6.49
C HIS A 157 -6.75 -3.64 -6.93
N HIS A 158 -7.73 -4.47 -6.54
CA HIS A 158 -9.19 -4.39 -6.63
C HIS A 158 -9.83 -5.47 -5.71
N LYS A 159 -11.10 -5.26 -5.34
CA LYS A 159 -12.07 -6.08 -4.56
C LYS A 159 -11.86 -6.35 -3.07
N HIS A 160 -10.70 -6.09 -2.47
CA HIS A 160 -10.52 -6.37 -1.02
C HIS A 160 -9.71 -5.27 -0.32
N PHE A 161 -10.15 -4.01 -0.38
CA PHE A 161 -9.56 -2.95 0.43
C PHE A 161 -10.30 -2.83 1.75
N ALA A 162 -9.55 -2.42 2.78
CA ALA A 162 -10.12 -2.08 4.08
C ALA A 162 -10.78 -0.70 4.01
N LEU A 163 -10.33 0.15 3.09
CA LEU A 163 -10.83 1.50 2.90
C LEU A 163 -10.24 2.09 1.61
N ALA A 164 -11.10 2.62 0.75
CA ALA A 164 -10.70 3.45 -0.38
C ALA A 164 -11.11 4.90 -0.09
N LEU A 165 -10.16 5.84 -0.16
CA LEU A 165 -10.40 7.25 0.08
C LEU A 165 -10.53 8.01 -1.24
N LEU A 166 -11.69 8.62 -1.46
CA LEU A 166 -11.90 9.58 -2.53
C LEU A 166 -11.40 10.95 -2.07
N LEU A 167 -10.59 11.59 -2.91
CA LEU A 167 -10.25 13.00 -2.80
C LEU A 167 -11.50 13.87 -3.02
#